data_AF-A0A3N5R3T1-F1
#
_entry.id   AF-A0A3N5R3T1-F1
#
_cell.length_a   1.000
_cell.length_b   1.000
_cell.length_c   1.000
_cell.angle_alpha   90.00
_cell.angle_beta   90.00
_cell.angle_gamma   90.00
#
_symmetry.space_group_name_H-M   'P 1'
#
loop_
_entity.id
_entity.type
_entity.pdbx_description
1 polymer ?
#
loop_
_entity_poly.entity_id
_entity_poly.type
_entity_poly.pdbx_seq_one_letter_code
_entity_poly.pdbx_strand_id
1 'polypeptide(L)'
;NFDLHDKYNLWSGIIGGFFLALSYFGTDQSQVGRFLTGKNVKESRIGLLVNGVVKIPMQFGILLIGALLVALYAVVPSPIFFNDVVAKQVQASQPAQVQKLDQRWTEANTRLQSAAQRVLAEQPNVIPSEARKEQPNSRIAEQPNAEYREAQNEVNALRAEYRQLVKQQGITESSDTNYIFLHFVRTTLPPGLVGLLFAVVILASWGSISAALHSLATASYIDLRSSPSVASSKQQVSLGTGHLAPSTWNLSPVTWHLIWGVFCIVISMAATRMGSLIEAVNVLGSLFYGPILGIFLVAFYLKRAGGTAVFWGAVIAEAVVVGFWWFDVVSFLWLNVVGAVVVLFVALILSRHDSRRYTLPA
;
A
#
# COMPACT_ATOMS: atom_id res chain seq x y z
N ASN A 1 -8.06 17.19 -14.43
CA ASN A 1 -7.27 18.26 -13.79
C ASN A 1 -5.92 17.70 -13.34
N PHE A 2 -4.83 18.40 -13.66
CA PHE A 2 -3.46 18.05 -13.25
C PHE A 2 -3.22 18.71 -11.89
N ASP A 3 -3.69 18.09 -10.82
CA ASP A 3 -3.59 18.61 -9.46
C ASP A 3 -2.61 17.77 -8.64
N LEU A 4 -1.43 18.33 -8.35
CA LEU A 4 -0.36 17.63 -7.64
C LEU A 4 -0.69 17.27 -6.17
N HIS A 5 -1.71 17.91 -5.58
CA HIS A 5 -2.21 17.59 -4.25
C HIS A 5 -3.20 16.42 -4.26
N ASP A 6 -3.86 16.15 -5.39
CA ASP A 6 -4.80 15.05 -5.49
C ASP A 6 -4.06 13.69 -5.51
N LYS A 7 -4.33 12.89 -4.47
CA LYS A 7 -3.79 11.54 -4.27
C LYS A 7 -4.18 10.57 -5.39
N TYR A 8 -5.33 10.78 -6.04
CA TYR A 8 -5.94 9.80 -6.95
C TYR A 8 -6.24 10.35 -8.34
N ASN A 9 -5.45 11.32 -8.81
CA ASN A 9 -5.56 11.77 -10.20
C ASN A 9 -4.82 10.82 -11.17
N LEU A 10 -5.21 10.86 -12.45
CA LEU A 10 -4.65 10.00 -13.51
C LEU A 10 -3.12 10.13 -13.66
N TRP A 11 -2.58 11.34 -13.54
CA TRP A 11 -1.17 11.64 -13.76
C TRP A 11 -0.29 11.21 -12.59
N SER A 12 -0.73 11.45 -11.35
CA SER A 12 -0.12 10.94 -10.12
C SER A 12 -0.07 9.40 -10.17
N GLY A 13 -1.17 8.78 -10.62
CA GLY A 13 -1.25 7.32 -10.80
C GLY A 13 -0.29 6.79 -11.86
N ILE A 14 -0.25 7.39 -13.06
CA ILE A 14 0.61 6.93 -14.15
C ILE A 14 2.08 7.19 -13.84
N ILE A 15 2.45 8.42 -13.49
CA ILE A 15 3.86 8.82 -13.33
C ILE A 15 4.39 8.38 -11.98
N GLY A 16 3.72 8.78 -10.89
CA GLY A 16 4.12 8.40 -9.54
C GLY A 16 4.04 6.89 -9.32
N GLY A 17 2.96 6.26 -9.79
CA GLY A 17 2.82 4.81 -9.78
C GLY A 17 3.86 4.08 -10.64
N PHE A 18 4.27 4.65 -11.79
CA PHE A 18 5.38 4.10 -12.58
C PHE A 18 6.70 4.11 -11.82
N PHE A 19 7.08 5.23 -11.18
CA PHE A 19 8.30 5.31 -10.39
C PHE A 19 8.26 4.37 -9.17
N LEU A 20 7.12 4.32 -8.47
CA LEU A 20 6.90 3.39 -7.38
C LEU A 20 7.08 1.93 -7.83
N ALA A 21 6.42 1.54 -8.93
CA ALA A 21 6.52 0.19 -9.48
C ALA A 21 7.93 -0.14 -9.98
N LEU A 22 8.61 0.81 -10.62
CA LEU A 22 9.97 0.64 -11.12
C LEU A 22 10.95 0.38 -9.97
N SER A 23 10.82 1.12 -8.86
CA SER A 23 11.61 0.86 -7.65
C SER A 23 11.22 -0.48 -7.02
N TYR A 24 9.93 -0.73 -6.83
CA TYR A 24 9.44 -1.97 -6.21
C TYR A 24 9.92 -3.23 -6.94
N PHE A 25 9.86 -3.27 -8.27
CA PHE A 25 10.29 -4.44 -9.02
C PHE A 25 11.80 -4.45 -9.35
N GLY A 26 12.43 -3.28 -9.40
CA GLY A 26 13.82 -3.14 -9.84
C GLY A 26 14.86 -3.05 -8.73
N THR A 27 14.47 -2.59 -7.53
CA THR A 27 15.42 -2.30 -6.44
C THR A 27 15.07 -2.99 -5.12
N ASP A 28 13.83 -3.47 -4.95
CA ASP A 28 13.42 -4.15 -3.72
C ASP A 28 13.96 -5.58 -3.66
N GLN A 29 14.68 -5.92 -2.59
CA GLN A 29 15.29 -7.25 -2.42
C GLN A 29 14.26 -8.38 -2.42
N SER A 30 13.04 -8.13 -1.92
CA SER A 30 11.97 -9.13 -1.90
C SER A 30 11.46 -9.51 -3.29
N GLN A 31 11.65 -8.64 -4.28
CA GLN A 31 11.35 -8.92 -5.69
C GLN A 31 12.61 -9.35 -6.44
N VAL A 32 13.69 -8.56 -6.37
CA VAL A 32 14.93 -8.79 -7.13
C VAL A 32 15.54 -10.15 -6.78
N GLY A 33 15.50 -10.55 -5.51
CA GLY A 33 16.01 -11.85 -5.07
C GLY A 33 15.38 -13.03 -5.81
N ARG A 34 14.10 -12.94 -6.19
CA ARG A 34 13.40 -14.00 -6.94
C ARG A 34 13.93 -14.15 -8.37
N PHE A 35 14.40 -13.07 -8.98
CA PHE A 35 14.95 -13.10 -10.33
C PHE A 35 16.37 -13.68 -10.37
N LEU A 36 17.12 -13.53 -9.28
CA LEU A 36 18.48 -14.07 -9.14
C LEU A 36 18.49 -15.60 -8.94
N THR A 37 17.40 -16.17 -8.41
CA THR A 37 17.24 -17.62 -8.23
C THR A 37 16.70 -18.33 -9.47
N GLY A 38 16.43 -17.60 -10.56
CA GLY A 38 15.95 -18.19 -11.81
C GLY A 38 17.03 -19.04 -12.49
N LYS A 39 16.63 -20.11 -13.18
CA LYS A 39 17.54 -21.04 -13.86
C LYS A 39 18.41 -20.36 -14.91
N ASN A 40 17.86 -19.37 -15.61
CA ASN A 40 18.53 -18.59 -16.64
C ASN A 40 17.84 -17.23 -16.81
N VAL A 41 18.53 -16.29 -17.48
CA VAL A 41 18.04 -14.93 -17.71
C VAL A 41 16.69 -14.89 -18.43
N LYS A 42 16.45 -15.84 -19.35
CA LYS A 42 15.19 -15.91 -20.11
C LYS A 42 14.01 -16.24 -19.18
N GLU A 43 14.17 -17.25 -18.32
CA GLU A 43 13.14 -17.63 -17.34
C GLU A 43 12.90 -16.53 -16.31
N SER A 44 13.93 -15.84 -15.82
CA SER A 44 13.76 -14.69 -14.91
C SER A 44 12.97 -13.55 -15.57
N ARG A 45 13.23 -13.25 -16.85
CA ARG A 45 12.46 -12.24 -17.61
C ARG A 45 11.00 -12.65 -17.80
N ILE A 46 10.75 -13.92 -18.12
CA ILE A 46 9.37 -14.45 -18.23
C ILE A 46 8.68 -14.34 -16.87
N GLY A 47 9.34 -14.71 -15.77
CA GLY A 47 8.80 -14.59 -14.42
C GLY A 47 8.42 -13.15 -14.06
N LEU A 48 9.27 -12.18 -14.39
CA LEU A 48 8.96 -10.75 -14.21
C LEU A 48 7.73 -10.31 -15.02
N LEU A 49 7.65 -10.72 -16.30
CA LEU A 49 6.51 -10.39 -17.16
C LEU A 49 5.21 -11.02 -16.66
N VAL A 50 5.24 -12.29 -16.26
CA VAL A 50 4.08 -12.99 -15.71
C VAL A 50 3.61 -12.31 -14.43
N ASN A 51 4.52 -11.93 -13.54
CA ASN A 51 4.17 -11.17 -12.32
C ASN A 51 3.42 -9.88 -12.68
N GLY A 52 3.98 -9.07 -13.59
CA GLY A 52 3.35 -7.83 -14.03
C GLY A 52 1.97 -8.04 -14.66
N VAL A 53 1.84 -9.00 -15.58
CA VAL A 53 0.58 -9.28 -16.29
C VAL A 53 -0.49 -9.82 -15.36
N VAL A 54 -0.16 -10.76 -14.46
CA VAL A 54 -1.12 -11.36 -13.52
C VAL A 54 -1.61 -10.35 -12.48
N LYS A 55 -0.77 -9.35 -12.14
CA LYS A 55 -1.14 -8.31 -11.17
C LYS A 55 -2.29 -7.41 -11.65
N ILE A 56 -2.41 -7.18 -12.96
CA ILE A 56 -3.47 -6.32 -13.54
C ILE A 56 -4.88 -6.89 -13.27
N PRO A 57 -5.24 -8.11 -13.71
CA PRO A 57 -6.58 -8.66 -13.46
C PRO A 57 -6.81 -8.95 -11.97
N MET A 58 -5.76 -9.29 -11.22
CA MET A 58 -5.84 -9.47 -9.77
C MET A 58 -6.26 -8.18 -9.06
N GLN A 59 -5.58 -7.05 -9.35
CA GLN A 59 -5.90 -5.75 -8.78
C GLN A 59 -7.31 -5.31 -9.18
N PHE A 60 -7.68 -5.51 -10.44
CA PHE A 60 -9.04 -5.26 -10.92
C PHE A 60 -10.07 -6.07 -10.13
N GLY A 61 -9.84 -7.37 -9.92
CA GLY A 61 -10.72 -8.24 -9.14
C GLY A 61 -10.89 -7.78 -7.69
N ILE A 62 -9.80 -7.39 -7.03
CA ILE A 62 -9.84 -6.87 -5.65
C ILE A 62 -10.67 -5.58 -5.57
N LEU A 63 -10.44 -4.62 -6.49
CA LEU A 63 -11.20 -3.37 -6.54
C LEU A 63 -12.67 -3.60 -6.90
N LEU A 64 -12.94 -4.54 -7.82
CA LEU A 64 -14.28 -4.93 -8.22
C LEU A 64 -15.06 -5.49 -7.04
N ILE A 65 -14.45 -6.34 -6.20
CA ILE A 65 -15.09 -6.83 -4.97
C ILE A 65 -15.48 -5.66 -4.07
N GLY A 66 -14.61 -4.66 -3.89
CA GLY A 66 -14.94 -3.45 -3.11
C GLY A 66 -16.14 -2.68 -3.69
N ALA A 67 -16.17 -2.46 -5.00
CA ALA A 67 -17.28 -1.79 -5.68
C ALA A 67 -18.59 -2.59 -5.56
N LEU A 68 -18.52 -3.92 -5.71
CA LEU A 68 -19.67 -4.82 -5.54
C LEU A 68 -20.19 -4.80 -4.10
N LEU A 69 -19.32 -4.74 -3.09
CA LEU A 69 -19.75 -4.62 -1.69
C LEU A 69 -20.44 -3.28 -1.40
N VAL A 70 -19.95 -2.18 -1.98
CA VAL A 70 -20.64 -0.88 -1.87
C VAL A 70 -22.03 -0.94 -2.52
N ALA A 71 -22.13 -1.53 -3.72
CA ALA A 71 -23.40 -1.72 -4.40
C ALA A 71 -24.36 -2.64 -3.62
N LEU A 72 -23.84 -3.73 -3.04
CA LEU A 72 -24.62 -4.67 -2.24
C LEU A 72 -25.19 -4.00 -0.99
N TYR A 73 -24.37 -3.29 -0.21
CA TYR A 73 -24.82 -2.62 1.01
C TYR A 73 -25.63 -1.34 0.78
N ALA A 74 -25.79 -0.91 -0.48
CA ALA A 74 -26.78 0.10 -0.84
C ALA A 74 -28.21 -0.47 -0.88
N VAL A 75 -28.37 -1.79 -1.04
CA VAL A 75 -29.68 -2.46 -1.14
C VAL A 75 -29.93 -3.49 -0.04
N VAL A 76 -28.89 -3.95 0.67
CA VAL A 76 -28.97 -4.87 1.81
C VAL A 76 -28.60 -4.13 3.10
N PRO A 77 -29.32 -4.36 4.22
CA PRO A 77 -28.98 -3.76 5.50
C PRO A 77 -27.55 -4.10 5.92
N SER A 78 -26.85 -3.09 6.42
CA SER A 78 -25.50 -3.17 6.95
C SER A 78 -25.46 -2.65 8.38
N PRO A 79 -24.52 -3.12 9.22
CA PRO A 79 -24.29 -2.51 10.52
C PRO A 79 -23.73 -1.09 10.35
N ILE A 80 -23.95 -0.24 11.36
CA ILE A 80 -23.36 1.11 11.41
C ILE A 80 -21.82 1.05 11.47
N PHE A 81 -21.28 0.02 12.12
CA PHE A 81 -19.85 -0.23 12.27
C PHE A 81 -19.54 -1.72 12.09
N PHE A 82 -18.62 -2.07 11.19
CA PHE A 82 -18.38 -3.46 10.78
C PHE A 82 -17.49 -4.27 11.73
N ASN A 83 -16.77 -3.62 12.65
CA ASN A 83 -15.95 -4.30 13.65
C ASN A 83 -16.77 -4.64 14.89
N ASP A 84 -17.23 -5.90 14.97
CA ASP A 84 -18.06 -6.42 16.08
C ASP A 84 -17.42 -6.23 17.47
N VAL A 85 -16.08 -6.31 17.57
CA VAL A 85 -15.38 -6.23 18.86
C VAL A 85 -15.46 -4.81 19.40
N VAL A 86 -15.14 -3.84 18.57
CA VAL A 86 -15.23 -2.42 18.91
C VAL A 86 -16.69 -2.02 19.14
N ALA A 87 -17.61 -2.48 18.30
CA ALA A 87 -19.03 -2.18 18.45
C ALA A 87 -19.59 -2.63 19.82
N LYS A 88 -19.24 -3.85 20.26
CA LYS A 88 -19.61 -4.37 21.58
C LYS A 88 -18.99 -3.58 22.73
N GLN A 89 -17.73 -3.14 22.59
CA GLN A 89 -17.06 -2.32 23.60
C GLN A 89 -17.77 -0.97 23.77
N VAL A 90 -18.08 -0.28 22.66
CA VAL A 90 -18.78 1.01 22.71
C VAL A 90 -20.21 0.85 23.25
N GLN A 91 -20.90 -0.22 22.86
CA GLN A 91 -22.23 -0.55 23.38
C GLN A 91 -22.21 -0.79 24.89
N ALA A 92 -21.19 -1.48 25.42
CA ALA A 92 -21.04 -1.70 26.85
C ALA A 92 -20.75 -0.39 27.62
N SER A 93 -19.94 0.51 27.04
CA SER A 93 -19.61 1.80 27.66
C SER A 93 -20.76 2.81 27.65
N GLN A 94 -21.54 2.87 26.56
CA GLN A 94 -22.59 3.89 26.38
C GLN A 94 -23.87 3.33 25.73
N PRO A 95 -24.62 2.46 26.43
CA PRO A 95 -25.75 1.74 25.86
C PRO A 95 -26.86 2.66 25.35
N ALA A 96 -27.20 3.72 26.09
CA ALA A 96 -28.28 4.63 25.74
C ALA A 96 -27.98 5.49 24.48
N GLN A 97 -26.71 5.87 24.28
CA GLN A 97 -26.31 6.63 23.08
C GLN A 97 -26.26 5.72 21.85
N VAL A 98 -25.69 4.53 22.00
CA VAL A 98 -25.62 3.53 20.92
C VAL A 98 -27.02 3.10 20.50
N GLN A 99 -27.94 2.85 21.43
CA GLN A 99 -29.32 2.48 21.09
C GLN A 99 -30.05 3.57 20.28
N LYS A 100 -29.86 4.85 20.63
CA LYS A 100 -30.42 5.98 19.86
C LYS A 100 -29.82 6.07 18.46
N LEU A 101 -28.51 5.85 18.34
CA LEU A 101 -27.81 5.81 17.06
C LEU A 101 -28.27 4.64 16.19
N ASP A 102 -28.44 3.45 16.76
CA ASP A 102 -28.92 2.27 16.05
C ASP A 102 -30.35 2.42 15.53
N GLN A 103 -31.22 3.13 16.28
CA GLN A 103 -32.56 3.49 15.82
C GLN A 103 -32.51 4.42 14.60
N ARG A 104 -31.80 5.55 14.72
CA ARG A 104 -31.60 6.50 13.61
C ARG A 104 -30.95 5.83 12.40
N TRP A 105 -30.00 4.93 12.63
CA TRP A 105 -29.34 4.14 11.61
C TRP A 105 -30.31 3.24 10.84
N THR A 106 -31.14 2.49 11.57
CA THR A 106 -32.11 1.58 10.97
C THR A 106 -33.11 2.33 10.09
N GLU A 107 -33.59 3.49 10.57
CA GLU A 107 -34.46 4.37 9.80
C GLU A 107 -33.78 4.92 8.54
N ALA A 108 -32.58 5.50 8.67
CA ALA A 108 -31.82 6.06 7.56
C ALA A 108 -31.43 5.00 6.51
N ASN A 109 -31.03 3.80 6.95
CA ASN A 109 -30.67 2.71 6.06
C ASN A 109 -31.90 2.19 5.29
N THR A 110 -33.06 2.14 5.93
CA THR A 110 -34.32 1.79 5.27
C THR A 110 -34.69 2.82 4.20
N ARG A 111 -34.53 4.13 4.49
CA ARG A 111 -34.73 5.20 3.50
C ARG A 111 -33.78 5.05 2.32
N LEU A 112 -32.49 4.84 2.58
CA LEU A 112 -31.47 4.63 1.55
C LEU A 112 -31.83 3.47 0.61
N GLN A 113 -32.22 2.32 1.17
CA GLN A 113 -32.62 1.15 0.39
C GLN A 113 -33.86 1.43 -0.46
N SER A 114 -34.86 2.11 0.10
CA SER A 114 -36.06 2.50 -0.65
C SER A 114 -35.76 3.46 -1.80
N ALA A 115 -34.81 4.38 -1.61
CA ALA A 115 -34.36 5.31 -2.64
C ALA A 115 -33.53 4.59 -3.71
N ALA A 116 -32.65 3.66 -3.31
CA ALA A 116 -31.87 2.82 -4.22
C ALA A 116 -32.76 1.97 -5.12
N GLN A 117 -33.80 1.34 -4.56
CA GLN A 117 -34.79 0.58 -5.33
C GLN A 117 -35.57 1.44 -6.33
N ARG A 118 -35.94 2.68 -5.96
CA ARG A 118 -36.57 3.65 -6.88
C ARG A 118 -35.65 4.02 -8.03
N VAL A 119 -34.39 4.32 -7.76
CA VAL A 119 -33.37 4.60 -8.80
C VAL A 119 -33.20 3.42 -9.75
N LEU A 120 -33.23 2.18 -9.24
CA LEU A 120 -33.12 0.97 -10.07
C LEU A 120 -34.39 0.71 -10.90
N ALA A 121 -35.57 0.94 -10.32
CA ALA A 121 -36.86 0.74 -11.00
C ALA A 121 -37.08 1.73 -12.16
N GLU A 122 -36.51 2.93 -12.08
CA GLU A 122 -36.56 3.95 -13.14
C GLU A 122 -35.52 3.76 -14.27
N GLN A 123 -34.70 2.71 -14.23
CA GLN A 123 -33.77 2.35 -15.31
C GLN A 123 -34.27 1.23 -16.26
N PRO A 124 -35.54 1.13 -16.70
CA PRO A 124 -35.97 0.00 -17.52
C PRO A 124 -35.51 0.06 -18.99
N ASN A 125 -34.77 1.07 -19.46
CA ASN A 125 -34.13 1.04 -20.77
C ASN A 125 -32.81 1.82 -20.77
N VAL A 126 -31.71 1.13 -21.08
CA VAL A 126 -30.45 1.76 -21.48
C VAL A 126 -30.70 2.48 -22.80
N ILE A 127 -31.18 3.72 -22.73
CA ILE A 127 -31.24 4.61 -23.88
C ILE A 127 -29.77 4.85 -24.29
N PRO A 128 -29.39 4.58 -25.56
CA PRO A 128 -28.05 4.89 -26.06
C PRO A 128 -27.72 6.35 -25.77
N SER A 129 -26.48 6.59 -25.34
CA SER A 129 -25.96 7.88 -24.86
C SER A 129 -26.20 9.09 -25.79
N GLU A 130 -26.57 8.85 -27.04
CA GLU A 130 -26.90 9.88 -28.03
C GLU A 130 -28.28 10.53 -27.80
N ALA A 131 -29.29 9.80 -27.35
CA ALA A 131 -30.63 10.35 -27.12
C ALA A 131 -30.76 11.12 -25.79
N ARG A 132 -29.75 11.07 -24.91
CA ARG A 132 -29.70 11.87 -23.67
C ARG A 132 -29.35 13.36 -23.92
N LYS A 133 -28.83 13.71 -25.11
CA LYS A 133 -28.45 15.09 -25.44
C LYS A 133 -29.61 15.99 -25.88
N GLU A 134 -30.78 15.43 -26.21
CA GLU A 134 -31.90 16.20 -26.77
C GLU A 134 -33.04 16.50 -25.80
N GLN A 135 -32.99 16.03 -24.54
CA GLN A 135 -33.98 16.37 -23.51
C GLN A 135 -33.32 17.08 -22.33
N PRO A 136 -33.31 18.43 -22.30
CA PRO A 136 -32.69 19.21 -21.23
C PRO A 136 -33.45 19.18 -19.90
N ASN A 137 -34.52 18.39 -19.76
CA ASN A 137 -35.53 18.59 -18.72
C ASN A 137 -36.17 17.29 -18.19
N SER A 138 -35.41 16.21 -18.03
CA SER A 138 -35.92 15.04 -17.30
C SER A 138 -35.85 15.26 -15.78
N ARG A 139 -36.68 16.17 -15.24
CA ARG A 139 -36.88 16.35 -13.78
C ARG A 139 -37.21 15.04 -13.06
N ILE A 140 -37.75 14.07 -13.79
CA ILE A 140 -38.13 12.74 -13.31
C ILE A 140 -36.88 11.93 -12.89
N ALA A 141 -35.79 11.96 -13.66
CA ALA A 141 -34.56 11.22 -13.33
C ALA A 141 -33.67 11.93 -12.28
N GLU A 142 -33.90 13.23 -12.03
CA GLU A 142 -33.14 13.99 -11.03
C GLU A 142 -33.64 13.77 -9.60
N GLN A 143 -34.95 13.56 -9.41
CA GLN A 143 -35.56 13.40 -8.08
C GLN A 143 -35.12 12.14 -7.33
N PRO A 144 -35.17 10.91 -7.90
CA PRO A 144 -34.71 9.71 -7.21
C PRO A 144 -33.21 9.74 -6.91
N ASN A 145 -32.43 10.34 -7.80
CA ASN A 145 -30.99 10.54 -7.59
C ASN A 145 -30.72 11.56 -6.47
N ALA A 146 -31.56 12.60 -6.31
CA ALA A 146 -31.47 13.54 -5.21
C ALA A 146 -31.83 12.88 -3.87
N GLU A 147 -32.94 12.14 -3.81
CA GLU A 147 -33.37 11.39 -2.62
C GLU A 147 -32.31 10.36 -2.18
N TYR A 148 -31.74 9.62 -3.14
CA TYR A 148 -30.66 8.68 -2.86
C TYR A 148 -29.42 9.38 -2.29
N ARG A 149 -29.01 10.51 -2.87
CA ARG A 149 -27.87 11.29 -2.38
C ARG A 149 -28.11 11.86 -0.98
N GLU A 150 -29.33 12.31 -0.68
CA GLU A 150 -29.71 12.79 0.64
C GLU A 150 -29.66 11.67 1.68
N ALA A 151 -30.29 10.53 1.39
CA ALA A 151 -30.25 9.36 2.27
C ALA A 151 -28.81 8.84 2.48
N GLN A 152 -27.98 8.86 1.43
CA GLN A 152 -26.58 8.48 1.50
C GLN A 152 -25.77 9.43 2.39
N ASN A 153 -26.06 10.74 2.33
CA ASN A 153 -25.43 11.74 3.20
C ASN A 153 -25.84 11.54 4.67
N GLU A 154 -27.11 11.23 4.94
CA GLU A 154 -27.63 10.92 6.28
C GLU A 154 -26.89 9.69 6.89
N VAL A 155 -26.80 8.61 6.13
CA VAL A 155 -26.06 7.38 6.50
C VAL A 155 -24.58 7.67 6.75
N ASN A 156 -23.94 8.48 5.89
CA ASN A 156 -22.54 8.86 6.06
C ASN A 156 -22.31 9.74 7.30
N ALA A 157 -23.25 10.64 7.62
CA ALA A 157 -23.20 11.47 8.81
C ALA A 157 -23.33 10.63 10.09
N LEU A 158 -24.25 9.65 10.12
CA LEU A 158 -24.40 8.73 11.25
C LEU A 158 -23.16 7.87 11.48
N ARG A 159 -22.53 7.37 10.40
CA ARG A 159 -21.23 6.67 10.49
C ARG A 159 -20.14 7.58 11.06
N ALA A 160 -20.10 8.85 10.67
CA ALA A 160 -19.15 9.82 11.20
C ALA A 160 -19.39 10.10 12.70
N GLU A 161 -20.65 10.24 13.12
CA GLU A 161 -21.06 10.38 14.52
C GLU A 161 -20.61 9.17 15.36
N TYR A 162 -20.87 7.95 14.87
CA TYR A 162 -20.42 6.72 15.53
C TYR A 162 -18.89 6.62 15.64
N ARG A 163 -18.15 6.99 14.58
CA ARG A 163 -16.68 7.02 14.61
C ARG A 163 -16.14 8.03 15.61
N GLN A 164 -16.80 9.16 15.81
CA GLN A 164 -16.43 10.11 16.86
C GLN A 164 -16.64 9.50 18.25
N LEU A 165 -17.74 8.78 18.45
CA LEU A 165 -18.01 8.07 19.71
C LEU A 165 -16.92 7.03 20.02
N VAL A 166 -16.50 6.23 19.03
CA VAL A 166 -15.40 5.27 19.16
C VAL A 166 -14.10 5.98 19.58
N LYS A 167 -13.77 7.11 18.93
CA LYS A 167 -12.56 7.90 19.24
C LYS A 167 -12.57 8.46 20.67
N GLN A 168 -13.72 8.93 21.15
CA GLN A 168 -13.86 9.48 22.51
C GLN A 168 -13.60 8.43 23.59
N GLN A 169 -13.87 7.15 23.31
CA GLN A 169 -13.59 6.04 24.22
C GLN A 169 -12.09 5.67 24.30
N GLY A 170 -11.22 6.34 23.54
CA GLY A 170 -9.80 6.01 23.49
C GLY A 170 -9.51 4.65 22.85
N ILE A 171 -10.48 4.06 22.14
CA ILE A 171 -10.31 2.80 21.44
C ILE A 171 -9.37 3.02 20.27
N THR A 172 -8.29 2.23 20.22
CA THR A 172 -7.19 2.35 19.26
C THR A 172 -7.65 2.27 17.80
N GLU A 173 -8.65 1.44 17.52
CA GLU A 173 -9.13 1.14 16.17
C GLU A 173 -10.42 1.92 15.85
N SER A 174 -10.26 3.10 15.25
CA SER A 174 -11.37 4.02 14.94
C SER A 174 -11.96 3.91 13.53
N SER A 175 -11.33 3.11 12.65
CA SER A 175 -11.79 2.84 11.29
C SER A 175 -12.13 1.36 11.13
N ASP A 176 -13.25 1.08 10.49
CA ASP A 176 -13.78 -0.26 10.24
C ASP A 176 -13.69 -0.69 8.77
N THR A 177 -13.05 0.13 7.93
CA THR A 177 -12.98 -0.09 6.47
C THR A 177 -12.40 -1.46 6.11
N ASN A 178 -11.41 -1.93 6.89
CA ASN A 178 -10.76 -3.23 6.69
C ASN A 178 -11.67 -4.44 7.04
N TYR A 179 -12.79 -4.21 7.73
CA TYR A 179 -13.69 -5.25 8.23
C TYR A 179 -14.89 -5.51 7.32
N ILE A 180 -15.18 -4.64 6.35
CA ILE A 180 -16.36 -4.74 5.48
C ILE A 180 -16.36 -6.09 4.73
N PHE A 181 -15.23 -6.44 4.09
CA PHE A 181 -15.11 -7.71 3.37
C PHE A 181 -15.20 -8.92 4.32
N LEU A 182 -14.56 -8.84 5.49
CA LEU A 182 -14.59 -9.92 6.48
C LEU A 182 -15.99 -10.16 7.03
N HIS A 183 -16.75 -9.09 7.25
CA HIS A 183 -18.13 -9.16 7.67
C HIS A 183 -18.98 -9.87 6.61
N PHE A 184 -18.91 -9.44 5.34
CA PHE A 184 -19.60 -10.09 4.23
C PHE A 184 -19.32 -11.60 4.15
N VAL A 185 -18.03 -11.97 4.21
CA VAL A 185 -17.61 -13.37 4.18
C VAL A 185 -18.28 -14.16 5.30
N ARG A 186 -18.22 -13.65 6.53
CA ARG A 186 -18.72 -14.36 7.72
C ARG A 186 -20.25 -14.45 7.75
N THR A 187 -20.96 -13.46 7.23
CA THR A 187 -22.44 -13.41 7.30
C THR A 187 -23.12 -14.05 6.11
N THR A 188 -22.48 -14.07 4.94
CA THR A 188 -23.14 -14.43 3.68
C THR A 188 -22.65 -15.75 3.11
N LEU A 189 -21.40 -16.18 3.39
CA LEU A 189 -20.86 -17.43 2.84
C LEU A 189 -21.16 -18.64 3.74
N PRO A 190 -21.35 -19.84 3.15
CA PRO A 190 -21.45 -21.09 3.89
C PRO A 190 -20.23 -21.35 4.80
N PRO A 191 -20.40 -21.98 5.98
CA PRO A 191 -19.32 -22.17 6.95
C PRO A 191 -18.05 -22.82 6.39
N GLY A 192 -18.18 -23.79 5.49
CA GLY A 192 -17.02 -24.43 4.83
C GLY A 192 -16.20 -23.47 3.97
N LEU A 193 -16.86 -22.57 3.23
CA LEU A 193 -16.19 -21.55 2.41
C LEU A 193 -15.56 -20.45 3.26
N VAL A 194 -16.18 -20.10 4.39
CA VAL A 194 -15.59 -19.17 5.36
C VAL A 194 -14.26 -19.72 5.86
N GLY A 195 -14.23 -20.98 6.32
CA GLY A 195 -13.01 -21.64 6.78
C GLY A 195 -11.94 -21.73 5.70
N LEU A 196 -12.33 -22.10 4.48
CA LEU A 196 -11.42 -22.15 3.33
C LEU A 196 -10.79 -20.78 3.03
N LEU A 197 -11.60 -19.71 3.04
CA LEU A 197 -11.10 -18.37 2.77
C LEU A 197 -10.06 -17.96 3.83
N PHE A 198 -10.36 -18.15 5.12
CA PHE A 198 -9.40 -17.85 6.19
C PHE A 198 -8.11 -18.65 6.03
N ALA A 199 -8.19 -19.93 5.66
CA ALA A 199 -7.00 -20.73 5.38
C ALA A 199 -6.17 -20.15 4.23
N VAL A 200 -6.79 -19.76 3.12
CA VAL A 200 -6.11 -19.13 1.98
C VAL A 200 -5.48 -17.80 2.36
N VAL A 201 -6.18 -16.96 3.14
CA VAL A 201 -5.65 -15.67 3.62
C VAL A 201 -4.42 -15.86 4.50
N ILE A 202 -4.45 -16.83 5.43
CA ILE A 202 -3.31 -17.16 6.29
C ILE A 202 -2.13 -17.68 5.45
N LEU A 203 -2.38 -18.59 4.51
CA LEU A 203 -1.34 -19.14 3.62
C LEU A 203 -0.70 -18.04 2.75
N ALA A 204 -1.50 -17.14 2.18
CA ALA A 204 -1.02 -16.00 1.40
C ALA A 204 -0.18 -15.04 2.27
N SER A 205 -0.67 -14.74 3.48
CA SER A 205 0.04 -13.89 4.45
C SER A 205 1.37 -14.50 4.87
N TRP A 206 1.40 -15.80 5.15
CA TRP A 206 2.60 -16.55 5.52
C TRP A 206 3.67 -16.47 4.42
N GLY A 207 3.27 -16.67 3.16
CA GLY A 207 4.18 -16.58 2.02
C GLY A 207 4.81 -15.18 1.89
N SER A 208 4.01 -14.12 2.09
CA SER A 208 4.49 -12.73 2.03
C SER A 208 5.42 -12.38 3.20
N ILE A 209 5.04 -12.74 4.43
CA ILE A 209 5.83 -12.46 5.64
C ILE A 209 7.17 -13.19 5.59
N SER A 210 7.16 -14.47 5.20
CA SER A 210 8.39 -15.27 5.06
C SER A 210 9.35 -14.64 4.05
N ALA A 211 8.85 -14.23 2.88
CA ALA A 211 9.68 -13.57 1.86
C ALA A 211 10.27 -12.23 2.34
N ALA A 212 9.47 -11.41 3.04
CA ALA A 212 9.92 -10.14 3.59
C ALA A 212 11.00 -10.33 4.68
N LEU A 213 10.76 -11.23 5.64
CA LEU A 213 11.73 -11.54 6.70
C LEU A 213 13.03 -12.11 6.12
N HIS A 214 12.94 -13.02 5.15
CA HIS A 214 14.10 -13.57 4.47
C HIS A 214 14.91 -12.48 3.75
N SER A 215 14.23 -11.53 3.09
CA SER A 215 14.87 -10.43 2.38
C SER A 215 15.59 -9.48 3.34
N LEU A 216 14.93 -9.10 4.44
CA LEU A 216 15.51 -8.25 5.49
C LEU A 216 16.72 -8.91 6.15
N ALA A 217 16.61 -10.19 6.50
CA ALA A 217 17.69 -10.96 7.11
C ALA A 217 18.87 -11.12 6.15
N THR A 218 18.61 -11.41 4.87
CA THR A 218 19.67 -11.58 3.85
C THR A 218 20.39 -10.26 3.56
N ALA A 219 19.65 -9.17 3.36
CA ALA A 219 20.25 -7.85 3.14
C ALA A 219 21.11 -7.44 4.35
N SER A 220 20.58 -7.58 5.57
CA SER A 220 21.33 -7.25 6.80
C SER A 220 22.57 -8.13 6.94
N TYR A 221 22.47 -9.43 6.68
CA TYR A 221 23.57 -10.36 6.83
C TYR A 221 24.68 -10.15 5.81
N ILE A 222 24.35 -9.91 4.53
CA ILE A 222 25.35 -9.74 3.47
C ILE A 222 25.97 -8.33 3.55
N ASP A 223 25.15 -7.30 3.68
CA ASP A 223 25.58 -5.90 3.54
C ASP A 223 26.29 -5.39 4.81
N LEU A 224 25.89 -5.83 6.00
CA LEU A 224 26.54 -5.40 7.25
C LEU A 224 27.77 -6.25 7.61
N ARG A 225 27.87 -7.48 7.09
CA ARG A 225 29.02 -8.37 7.34
C ARG A 225 30.18 -8.09 6.40
N SER A 226 29.90 -7.67 5.16
CA SER A 226 30.94 -7.35 4.19
C SER A 226 31.50 -5.94 4.45
N SER A 227 32.49 -5.85 5.34
CA SER A 227 33.27 -4.61 5.46
C SER A 227 33.92 -4.29 4.11
N PRO A 228 33.77 -3.06 3.56
CA PRO A 228 34.37 -2.65 2.28
C PRO A 228 35.89 -2.83 2.20
N SER A 229 36.55 -3.01 3.35
CA SER A 229 38.00 -3.22 3.46
C SER A 229 38.48 -4.61 3.01
N VAL A 230 37.61 -5.61 2.81
CA VAL A 230 38.03 -6.99 2.48
C VAL A 230 37.92 -7.29 0.98
N ALA A 231 37.40 -6.37 0.16
CA ALA A 231 37.30 -6.54 -1.29
C ALA A 231 38.66 -6.54 -2.02
N SER A 232 39.77 -6.28 -1.32
CA SER A 232 41.10 -6.22 -1.93
C SER A 232 41.89 -7.54 -1.90
N SER A 233 41.40 -8.60 -1.25
CA SER A 233 42.03 -9.93 -1.34
C SER A 233 41.21 -10.83 -2.25
N LYS A 234 41.79 -11.15 -3.42
CA LYS A 234 41.45 -12.35 -4.20
C LYS A 234 41.73 -13.57 -3.32
N GLN A 235 40.82 -13.90 -2.42
CA GLN A 235 40.90 -15.14 -1.68
C GLN A 235 39.56 -15.82 -1.87
N GLN A 236 39.59 -16.86 -2.72
CA GLN A 236 38.54 -17.86 -2.79
C GLN A 236 38.06 -18.13 -1.37
N VAL A 237 36.78 -17.90 -1.12
CA VAL A 237 36.10 -18.36 0.07
C VAL A 237 36.14 -19.88 0.01
N SER A 238 37.23 -20.44 0.51
CA SER A 238 37.39 -21.85 0.76
C SER A 238 36.49 -22.17 1.95
N LEU A 239 35.56 -23.10 1.77
CA LEU A 239 34.71 -23.68 2.81
C LEU A 239 35.55 -24.56 3.75
N GLY A 240 36.56 -23.99 4.37
CA GLY A 240 37.50 -24.69 5.23
C GLY A 240 38.06 -23.73 6.27
N THR A 241 37.64 -23.95 7.52
CA THR A 241 38.31 -23.59 8.78
C THR A 241 39.50 -22.63 8.62
N GLY A 242 39.22 -21.33 8.60
CA GLY A 242 40.24 -20.29 8.56
C GLY A 242 39.71 -19.05 9.25
N HIS A 243 40.38 -18.62 10.32
CA HIS A 243 40.04 -17.46 11.13
C HIS A 243 39.99 -16.18 10.27
N LEU A 244 38.77 -15.80 9.88
CA LEU A 244 38.48 -14.49 9.32
C LEU A 244 38.52 -13.47 10.45
N ALA A 245 39.15 -12.31 10.20
CA ALA A 245 39.22 -11.19 11.12
C ALA A 245 37.83 -10.87 11.72
N PRO A 246 37.75 -10.46 13.00
CA PRO A 246 36.48 -10.27 13.68
C PRO A 246 35.72 -9.11 13.02
N SER A 247 34.81 -9.44 12.10
CA SER A 247 33.70 -8.56 11.75
C SER A 247 32.96 -8.22 13.05
N THR A 248 32.78 -6.94 13.33
CA THR A 248 32.20 -6.41 14.57
C THR A 248 30.77 -6.88 14.84
N TRP A 249 30.10 -7.46 13.82
CA TRP A 249 28.76 -8.03 13.92
C TRP A 249 28.73 -9.43 13.28
N ASN A 250 29.36 -10.40 13.92
CA ASN A 250 29.40 -11.79 13.44
C ASN A 250 28.13 -12.58 13.84
N LEU A 251 26.95 -11.97 13.63
CA LEU A 251 25.67 -12.60 13.94
C LEU A 251 25.36 -13.70 12.91
N SER A 252 24.84 -14.83 13.40
CA SER A 252 24.37 -15.92 12.54
C SER A 252 23.17 -15.44 11.69
N PRO A 253 22.99 -15.97 10.45
CA PRO A 253 21.79 -15.70 9.67
C PRO A 253 20.48 -15.93 10.44
N VAL A 254 20.45 -16.91 11.34
CA VAL A 254 19.28 -17.20 12.20
C VAL A 254 18.97 -16.05 13.15
N THR A 255 20.01 -15.39 13.67
CA THR A 255 19.86 -14.26 14.59
C THR A 255 19.24 -13.05 13.90
N TRP A 256 19.61 -12.79 12.63
CA TRP A 256 18.98 -11.76 11.82
C TRP A 256 17.48 -12.01 11.59
N HIS A 257 17.07 -13.27 11.37
CA HIS A 257 15.65 -13.62 11.27
C HIS A 257 14.91 -13.34 12.58
N LEU A 258 15.50 -13.67 13.74
CA LEU A 258 14.90 -13.39 15.04
C LEU A 258 14.78 -11.89 15.31
N ILE A 259 15.82 -11.10 15.02
CA ILE A 259 15.82 -9.64 15.21
C ILE A 259 14.68 -9.01 14.40
N TRP A 260 14.61 -9.32 13.10
CA TRP A 260 13.55 -8.78 12.24
C TRP A 260 12.17 -9.32 12.60
N GLY A 261 12.07 -10.58 13.04
CA GLY A 261 10.81 -11.15 13.54
C GLY A 261 10.28 -10.42 14.76
N VAL A 262 11.12 -10.19 15.78
CA VAL A 262 10.76 -9.42 16.98
C VAL A 262 10.42 -7.98 16.62
N PHE A 263 11.24 -7.35 15.77
CA PHE A 263 10.98 -5.99 15.28
C PHE A 263 9.60 -5.88 14.61
N CYS A 264 9.27 -6.79 13.70
CA CYS A 264 7.98 -6.82 13.01
C CYS A 264 6.81 -7.03 13.99
N ILE A 265 6.96 -7.86 15.03
CA ILE A 265 5.93 -8.03 16.07
C ILE A 265 5.70 -6.72 16.82
N VAL A 266 6.78 -6.05 17.25
CA VAL A 266 6.69 -4.77 17.98
C VAL A 266 6.02 -3.70 17.12
N ILE A 267 6.43 -3.56 15.86
CA ILE A 267 5.81 -2.60 14.93
C ILE A 267 4.35 -2.96 14.65
N SER A 268 4.04 -4.25 14.46
CA SER A 268 2.65 -4.72 14.24
C SER A 268 1.74 -4.33 15.41
N MET A 269 2.20 -4.48 16.65
CA MET A 269 1.44 -4.05 17.83
C MET A 269 1.19 -2.54 17.86
N ALA A 270 2.14 -1.73 17.38
CA ALA A 270 2.01 -0.27 17.32
C ALA A 270 1.20 0.24 16.11
N ALA A 271 1.17 -0.50 15.00
CA ALA A 271 0.58 -0.10 13.73
C ALA A 271 -0.96 -0.13 13.68
N THR A 272 -1.63 -0.62 14.74
CA THR A 272 -3.10 -0.75 14.84
C THR A 272 -3.88 0.58 14.72
N ARG A 273 -3.19 1.73 14.76
CA ARG A 273 -3.78 3.08 14.60
C ARG A 273 -3.75 3.60 13.16
N MET A 274 -3.13 2.87 12.23
CA MET A 274 -2.98 3.31 10.84
C MET A 274 -4.27 2.98 10.08
N GLY A 275 -5.01 4.01 9.65
CA GLY A 275 -6.36 3.89 9.07
C GLY A 275 -6.52 2.84 7.96
N SER A 276 -6.43 3.25 6.70
CA SER A 276 -6.40 2.28 5.60
C SER A 276 -5.00 1.67 5.49
N LEU A 277 -4.87 0.36 5.71
CA LEU A 277 -3.56 -0.30 5.69
C LEU A 277 -2.89 -0.21 4.32
N ILE A 278 -3.67 -0.26 3.24
CA ILE A 278 -3.14 -0.12 1.88
C ILE A 278 -2.61 1.30 1.61
N GLU A 279 -3.26 2.33 2.18
CA GLU A 279 -2.77 3.70 2.07
C GLU A 279 -1.49 3.88 2.89
N ALA A 280 -1.46 3.38 4.13
CA ALA A 280 -0.30 3.50 5.01
C ALA A 280 0.96 2.86 4.40
N VAL A 281 0.85 1.66 3.82
CA VAL A 281 1.98 0.98 3.16
C VAL A 281 2.45 1.77 1.94
N ASN A 282 1.54 2.34 1.14
CA ASN A 282 1.93 3.12 -0.04
C ASN A 282 2.59 4.45 0.31
N VAL A 283 2.13 5.12 1.38
CA VAL A 283 2.78 6.33 1.90
C VAL A 283 4.18 5.99 2.40
N LEU A 284 4.30 4.96 3.25
CA LEU A 284 5.60 4.55 3.81
C LEU A 284 6.58 4.13 2.71
N GLY A 285 6.13 3.34 1.74
CA GLY A 285 6.95 2.95 0.60
C GLY A 285 7.40 4.16 -0.21
N SER A 286 6.52 5.13 -0.45
CA SER A 286 6.84 6.28 -1.30
C SER A 286 7.85 7.26 -0.69
N LEU A 287 8.06 7.21 0.63
CA LEU A 287 9.10 7.97 1.31
C LEU A 287 10.51 7.47 0.91
N PHE A 288 10.69 6.16 0.77
CA PHE A 288 12.02 5.56 0.59
C PHE A 288 12.29 5.07 -0.84
N TYR A 289 11.27 4.65 -1.60
CA TYR A 289 11.47 4.07 -2.93
C TYR A 289 12.05 5.07 -3.94
N GLY A 290 11.69 6.35 -3.85
CA GLY A 290 12.23 7.38 -4.73
C GLY A 290 13.76 7.51 -4.65
N PRO A 291 14.33 7.82 -3.47
CA PRO A 291 15.78 7.91 -3.29
C PRO A 291 16.52 6.62 -3.66
N ILE A 292 15.99 5.44 -3.27
CA ILE A 292 16.59 4.14 -3.61
C ILE A 292 16.67 3.96 -5.13
N LEU A 293 15.57 4.21 -5.86
CA LEU A 293 15.57 4.17 -7.32
C LEU A 293 16.59 5.14 -7.92
N GLY A 294 16.69 6.35 -7.37
CA GLY A 294 17.68 7.34 -7.77
C GLY A 294 19.12 6.82 -7.69
N ILE A 295 19.48 6.14 -6.61
CA ILE A 295 20.82 5.52 -6.42
C ILE A 295 21.10 4.52 -7.54
N PHE A 296 20.16 3.63 -7.85
CA PHE A 296 20.31 2.64 -8.93
C PHE A 296 20.40 3.30 -10.31
N LEU A 297 19.60 4.33 -10.58
CA LEU A 297 19.67 5.08 -11.84
C LEU A 297 21.04 5.77 -12.01
N VAL A 298 21.59 6.33 -10.94
CA VAL A 298 22.96 6.88 -10.97
C VAL A 298 23.98 5.79 -11.28
N ALA A 299 23.88 4.63 -10.63
CA ALA A 299 24.80 3.51 -10.85
C ALA A 299 24.78 2.99 -12.31
N PHE A 300 23.61 2.91 -12.94
CA PHE A 300 23.50 2.43 -14.32
C PHE A 300 23.85 3.49 -15.38
N TYR A 301 23.41 4.72 -15.20
CA TYR A 301 23.45 5.74 -16.25
C TYR A 301 24.54 6.81 -16.04
N LEU A 302 24.92 7.13 -14.80
CA LEU A 302 25.95 8.13 -14.50
C LEU A 302 27.27 7.47 -14.07
N LYS A 303 27.97 6.85 -15.03
CA LYS A 303 29.29 6.19 -14.83
C LYS A 303 30.44 7.10 -14.33
N ARG A 304 30.18 8.40 -14.17
CA ARG A 304 31.13 9.39 -13.63
C ARG A 304 30.85 9.72 -12.16
N ALA A 305 29.71 9.32 -11.61
CA ALA A 305 29.38 9.61 -10.23
C ALA A 305 30.11 8.64 -9.29
N GLY A 306 30.96 9.19 -8.42
CA GLY A 306 31.61 8.43 -7.34
C GLY A 306 30.66 8.17 -6.17
N GLY A 307 30.96 7.16 -5.36
CA GLY A 307 30.11 6.74 -4.24
C GLY A 307 29.78 7.87 -3.24
N THR A 308 30.72 8.79 -2.99
CA THR A 308 30.49 9.95 -2.12
C THR A 308 29.43 10.91 -2.67
N ALA A 309 29.41 11.14 -3.99
CA ALA A 309 28.40 11.97 -4.64
C ALA A 309 27.01 11.31 -4.55
N VAL A 310 26.94 9.99 -4.73
CA VAL A 310 25.70 9.22 -4.59
C VAL A 310 25.19 9.23 -3.16
N PHE A 311 26.07 9.04 -2.17
CA PHE A 311 25.72 9.04 -0.76
C PHE A 311 25.10 10.38 -0.32
N TRP A 312 25.77 11.50 -0.61
CA TRP A 312 25.22 12.82 -0.30
C TRP A 312 23.97 13.14 -1.11
N GLY A 313 23.89 12.67 -2.37
CA GLY A 313 22.68 12.74 -3.17
C GLY A 313 21.49 12.04 -2.50
N ALA A 314 21.71 10.83 -1.98
CA ALA A 314 20.69 10.07 -1.25
C ALA A 314 20.24 10.76 0.04
N VAL A 315 21.19 11.23 0.87
CA VAL A 315 20.88 11.94 2.13
C VAL A 315 20.08 13.21 1.86
N ILE A 316 20.47 14.01 0.86
CA ILE A 316 19.76 15.24 0.50
C ILE A 316 18.37 14.91 -0.06
N ALA A 317 18.26 13.90 -0.94
CA ALA A 317 16.98 13.49 -1.48
C ALA A 317 16.01 13.00 -0.40
N GLU A 318 16.48 12.20 0.55
CA GLU A 318 15.68 11.74 1.69
C GLU A 318 15.19 12.91 2.53
N ALA A 319 16.06 13.87 2.86
CA ALA A 319 15.67 15.07 3.59
C ALA A 319 14.61 15.91 2.85
N VAL A 320 14.73 16.03 1.53
CA VAL A 320 13.74 16.74 0.68
C VAL A 320 12.41 15.98 0.67
N VAL A 321 12.43 14.65 0.51
CA VAL A 321 11.22 13.82 0.48
C VAL A 321 10.48 13.88 1.82
N VAL A 322 11.19 13.71 2.93
CA VAL A 322 10.62 13.84 4.28
C VAL A 322 10.08 15.25 4.51
N GLY A 323 10.79 16.29 4.05
CA GLY A 323 10.29 17.66 4.11
C GLY A 323 9.00 17.86 3.32
N PHE A 324 8.94 17.36 2.08
CA PHE A 324 7.75 17.47 1.23
C PHE A 324 6.56 16.73 1.82
N TRP A 325 6.79 15.58 2.43
CA TRP A 325 5.77 14.83 3.15
C TRP A 325 5.29 15.57 4.41
N TRP A 326 6.20 16.13 5.20
CA TRP A 326 5.87 16.84 6.44
C TRP A 326 5.04 18.11 6.19
N PHE A 327 5.31 18.81 5.08
CA PHE A 327 4.58 20.02 4.68
C PHE A 327 3.43 19.75 3.70
N ASP A 328 3.09 18.49 3.43
CA ASP A 328 2.02 18.06 2.51
C ASP A 328 2.07 18.77 1.13
N VAL A 329 3.29 18.95 0.60
CA VAL A 329 3.54 19.75 -0.61
C VAL A 329 3.00 19.06 -1.86
N VAL A 330 3.10 17.73 -1.92
CA VAL A 330 2.65 16.90 -3.04
C VAL A 330 2.08 15.59 -2.51
N SER A 331 1.21 14.95 -3.29
CA SER A 331 0.71 13.63 -2.92
C SER A 331 1.84 12.60 -2.82
N PHE A 332 1.66 11.59 -1.96
CA PHE A 332 2.71 10.62 -1.65
C PHE A 332 3.29 9.92 -2.88
N LEU A 333 2.50 9.72 -3.95
CA LEU A 333 2.97 9.10 -5.19
C LEU A 333 4.09 9.91 -5.87
N TRP A 334 4.04 11.24 -5.77
CA TRP A 334 5.06 12.12 -6.36
C TRP A 334 6.38 12.12 -5.60
N LEU A 335 6.38 11.72 -4.32
CA LEU A 335 7.60 11.61 -3.52
C LEU A 335 8.61 10.64 -4.16
N ASN A 336 8.11 9.59 -4.83
CA ASN A 336 8.95 8.66 -5.59
C ASN A 336 9.72 9.37 -6.71
N VAL A 337 9.04 10.24 -7.46
CA VAL A 337 9.61 11.00 -8.57
C VAL A 337 10.63 12.02 -8.04
N VAL A 338 10.22 12.77 -7.01
CA VAL A 338 11.07 13.79 -6.37
C VAL A 338 12.35 13.16 -5.84
N GLY A 339 12.25 12.08 -5.07
CA GLY A 339 13.41 11.38 -4.52
C GLY A 339 14.37 10.92 -5.61
N ALA A 340 13.87 10.25 -6.65
CA ALA A 340 14.72 9.74 -7.74
C ALA A 340 15.44 10.87 -8.49
N VAL A 341 14.72 11.95 -8.81
CA VAL A 341 15.25 13.10 -9.55
C VAL A 341 16.27 13.88 -8.71
N VAL A 342 16.01 14.08 -7.41
CA VAL A 342 16.93 14.82 -6.53
C VAL A 342 18.26 14.06 -6.40
N VAL A 343 18.23 12.74 -6.23
CA VAL A 343 19.48 11.94 -6.20
C VAL A 343 20.26 12.11 -7.50
N LEU A 344 19.60 11.96 -8.65
CA LEU A 344 20.24 12.11 -9.97
C LEU A 344 20.86 13.50 -10.14
N PHE A 345 20.13 14.54 -9.77
CA PHE A 345 20.56 15.93 -9.92
C PHE A 345 21.75 16.27 -9.02
N VAL A 346 21.68 15.92 -7.73
CA VAL A 346 22.76 16.17 -6.78
C VAL A 346 24.00 15.37 -7.14
N ALA A 347 23.85 14.08 -7.50
CA ALA A 347 24.96 13.25 -7.93
C ALA A 347 25.62 13.80 -9.21
N LEU A 348 24.84 14.34 -10.16
CA LEU A 348 25.37 14.96 -11.37
C LEU A 348 26.15 16.25 -11.07
N ILE A 349 25.68 17.08 -10.13
CA ILE A 349 26.39 18.30 -9.72
C ILE A 349 27.70 17.95 -9.01
N LEU A 350 27.66 17.07 -8.01
CA LEU A 350 28.84 16.70 -7.22
C LEU A 350 29.87 15.95 -8.06
N SER A 351 29.43 15.13 -9.02
CA SER A 351 30.33 14.40 -9.92
C SER A 351 31.02 15.27 -10.98
N ARG A 352 30.53 16.48 -11.26
CA ARG A 352 31.27 17.42 -12.14
C ARG A 352 32.58 17.89 -11.52
N HIS A 353 32.69 17.87 -10.20
CA HIS A 353 33.92 18.22 -9.49
C HIS A 353 34.90 17.05 -9.35
N ASP A 354 34.47 15.81 -9.62
CA ASP A 354 35.32 14.62 -9.54
C ASP A 354 35.67 14.12 -10.95
N SER A 355 36.96 14.15 -11.31
CA SER A 355 37.42 13.80 -12.67
C SER A 355 37.57 12.29 -12.90
N ARG A 356 37.31 11.45 -11.90
CA ARG A 356 37.53 10.01 -11.97
C ARG A 356 36.32 9.30 -12.58
N ARG A 357 36.55 8.45 -13.58
CA ARG A 357 35.52 7.53 -14.09
C ARG A 357 35.51 6.26 -13.24
N TYR A 358 34.33 5.88 -12.77
CA TYR A 358 34.13 4.66 -12.02
C TYR A 358 33.53 3.62 -12.97
N THR A 359 34.30 2.59 -13.32
CA THR A 359 33.83 1.45 -14.10
C THR A 359 33.40 0.33 -13.16
N LEU A 360 32.16 -0.14 -13.29
CA LEU A 360 31.71 -1.37 -12.64
C LEU A 360 32.59 -2.54 -13.10
N PRO A 361 33.07 -3.42 -12.19
CA PRO A 361 33.71 -4.66 -12.59
C PRO A 361 32.72 -5.50 -13.40
N ALA A 362 33.22 -6.05 -14.51
CA ALA A 362 32.44 -6.83 -15.48
C ALA A 362 31.90 -8.14 -14.91
#